data_AF-A0A1E4G1T3-F1
#
_entry.id   AF-A0A1E4G1T3-F1
#
_cell.length_a   1.000
_cell.length_b   1.000
_cell.length_c   1.000
_cell.angle_alpha   90.00
_cell.angle_beta   90.00
_cell.angle_gamma   90.00
#
_symmetry.space_group_name_H-M   'P 1'
#
loop_
_entity.id
_entity.type
_entity.pdbx_description
1 polymer ?
#
loop_
_entity_poly.entity_id
_entity_poly.type
_entity_poly.pdbx_seq_one_letter_code
_entity_poly.pdbx_strand_id
1 'polypeptide(L)'
;MSARSNHQRLVALQAEMAEAAAAMDFERAAALRNEIARLKGEGPVQTGDDTITVTVGQPPPGAMGLGTQVPVRQPPKGWTKPKKPDPMTRTVKGRGRS
;
A
#
# COMPACT_ATOMS: atom_id res chain seq x y z
N MET A 1 -5.02 6.01 27.06
CA MET A 1 -6.08 4.99 26.91
C MET A 1 -5.43 3.62 27.07
N SER A 2 -5.90 2.80 28.02
CA SER A 2 -5.30 1.49 28.30
C SER A 2 -5.64 0.49 27.19
N ALA A 3 -4.74 -0.45 26.88
CA ALA A 3 -4.98 -1.48 25.86
C ALA A 3 -6.28 -2.27 26.12
N ARG A 4 -6.65 -2.46 27.40
CA ARG A 4 -7.92 -3.10 27.80
C ARG A 4 -9.16 -2.30 27.40
N SER A 5 -9.13 -0.97 27.51
CA SER A 5 -10.30 -0.13 27.17
C SER A 5 -10.55 -0.10 25.67
N ASN A 6 -9.49 -0.15 24.85
CA ASN A 6 -9.63 -0.26 23.39
C ASN A 6 -10.21 -1.62 22.98
N HIS A 7 -9.76 -2.71 23.63
CA HIS A 7 -10.29 -4.04 23.35
C HIS A 7 -11.80 -4.15 23.67
N GLN A 8 -12.23 -3.64 24.83
CA GLN A 8 -13.66 -3.62 25.20
C GLN A 8 -14.50 -2.84 24.20
N ARG A 9 -14.00 -1.69 23.73
CA ARG A 9 -14.68 -0.88 22.71
C ARG A 9 -14.78 -1.60 21.37
N LEU A 10 -13.74 -2.32 20.96
CA LEU A 10 -13.76 -3.12 19.72
C LEU A 10 -14.81 -4.24 19.78
N VAL A 11 -14.92 -4.94 20.91
CA VAL A 11 -15.93 -6.01 21.10
C VAL A 11 -17.35 -5.45 21.03
N ALA A 12 -17.60 -4.29 21.67
CA ALA A 12 -18.91 -3.63 21.61
C ALA A 12 -19.29 -3.24 20.18
N LEU A 13 -18.38 -2.58 19.45
CA LEU A 13 -18.61 -2.19 18.06
C LEU A 13 -18.83 -3.39 17.12
N GLN A 14 -18.19 -4.53 17.38
CA GLN A 14 -18.42 -5.75 16.60
C GLN A 14 -19.82 -6.33 16.82
N ALA A 15 -20.33 -6.28 18.06
CA ALA A 15 -21.69 -6.72 18.36
C ALA A 15 -22.72 -5.82 17.67
N GLU A 16 -22.57 -4.50 17.76
CA GLU A 16 -23.45 -3.53 17.08
C GLU A 16 -23.43 -3.69 15.55
N MET A 17 -22.27 -4.00 14.96
CA MET A 17 -22.15 -4.24 13.53
C MET A 17 -22.90 -5.50 13.10
N ALA A 18 -22.85 -6.56 13.91
CA ALA A 18 -23.56 -7.81 13.65
C ALA A 18 -25.09 -7.61 13.75
N GLU A 19 -25.56 -6.84 14.72
CA GLU A 19 -26.98 -6.47 14.85
C GLU A 19 -27.47 -5.63 13.66
N ALA A 20 -26.69 -4.62 13.23
CA ALA A 20 -27.02 -3.83 12.05
C ALA A 20 -27.07 -4.69 10.77
N ALA A 21 -26.13 -5.63 10.61
CA ALA A 21 -26.13 -6.57 9.50
C ALA A 21 -27.34 -7.51 9.51
N ALA A 22 -27.76 -7.99 10.70
CA ALA A 22 -28.96 -8.80 10.86
C ALA A 22 -30.24 -8.02 10.54
N ALA A 23 -30.26 -6.72 10.84
CA ALA A 23 -31.34 -5.80 10.47
C ALA A 23 -31.29 -5.34 8.99
N MET A 24 -30.32 -5.82 8.20
CA MET A 24 -30.05 -5.41 6.81
C MET A 24 -29.71 -3.93 6.64
N ASP A 25 -29.27 -3.25 7.70
CA ASP A 25 -28.77 -1.88 7.67
C ASP A 25 -27.27 -1.88 7.36
N PHE A 26 -26.95 -2.07 6.08
CA PHE A 26 -25.56 -2.18 5.62
C PHE A 26 -24.81 -0.85 5.66
N GLU A 27 -25.50 0.29 5.59
CA GLU A 27 -24.88 1.61 5.74
C GLU A 27 -24.34 1.78 7.16
N ARG A 28 -25.15 1.45 8.16
CA ARG A 28 -24.72 1.46 9.55
C ARG A 28 -23.61 0.43 9.81
N ALA A 29 -23.73 -0.78 9.27
CA ALA A 29 -22.69 -1.79 9.40
C ALA A 29 -21.35 -1.35 8.76
N ALA A 30 -21.39 -0.67 7.62
CA ALA A 30 -20.21 -0.13 6.95
C ALA A 30 -19.54 0.99 7.77
N ALA A 31 -20.33 1.89 8.38
CA ALA A 31 -19.82 2.93 9.27
C ALA A 31 -19.11 2.33 10.49
N LEU A 32 -19.73 1.33 11.14
CA LEU A 32 -19.14 0.61 12.28
C LEU A 32 -17.85 -0.14 11.90
N ARG A 33 -17.82 -0.80 10.73
CA ARG A 33 -16.61 -1.43 10.19
C ARG A 33 -15.47 -0.43 10.04
N ASN A 34 -15.75 0.76 9.52
CA ASN A 34 -14.73 1.80 9.34
C ASN A 34 -14.21 2.32 10.69
N GLU A 35 -15.07 2.44 11.71
CA GLU A 35 -14.64 2.80 13.07
C GLU A 35 -13.77 1.71 13.70
N ILE A 36 -14.12 0.44 13.52
CA ILE A 36 -13.30 -0.71 13.95
C ILE A 36 -11.92 -0.67 13.28
N ALA A 37 -11.87 -0.46 11.95
CA ALA A 37 -10.60 -0.37 11.21
C ALA A 37 -9.74 0.80 11.71
N ARG A 38 -10.35 1.95 12.01
CA ARG A 38 -9.65 3.10 12.61
C ARG A 38 -9.06 2.75 13.98
N LEU A 39 -9.81 2.10 14.85
CA LEU A 39 -9.34 1.71 16.19
C LEU A 39 -8.25 0.63 16.15
N LYS A 40 -8.25 -0.21 15.12
CA LYS A 40 -7.21 -1.22 14.87
C LYS A 40 -5.95 -0.66 14.20
N GLY A 41 -5.98 0.57 13.67
CA GLY A 41 -4.89 1.12 12.87
C GLY A 41 -4.84 0.60 11.42
N GLU A 42 -5.95 0.01 10.95
CA GLU A 42 -6.13 -0.50 9.57
C GLU A 42 -6.80 0.55 8.65
N GLY A 43 -7.05 1.76 9.16
CA GLY A 43 -7.63 2.87 8.39
C GLY A 43 -6.64 3.47 7.39
N PRO A 44 -7.11 4.26 6.40
CA PRO A 44 -6.22 4.91 5.43
C PRO A 44 -5.19 5.76 6.17
N VAL A 45 -3.90 5.46 5.94
CA VAL A 45 -2.77 6.20 6.48
C VAL A 45 -2.93 7.67 6.07
N GLN A 46 -3.03 8.55 7.07
CA GLN A 46 -2.92 9.99 6.84
C GLN A 46 -1.48 10.25 6.37
N THR A 47 -1.30 10.92 5.24
CA THR A 47 0.02 11.24 4.67
C THR A 47 0.92 11.90 5.73
N GLY A 48 1.87 11.14 6.30
CA GLY A 48 2.79 11.64 7.33
C GLY A 48 3.13 10.67 8.47
N ASP A 49 2.50 9.50 8.57
CA ASP A 49 2.84 8.49 9.59
C ASP A 49 3.89 7.49 9.04
N ASP A 50 5.12 7.56 9.54
CA ASP A 50 6.28 6.74 9.11
C ASP A 50 6.19 5.27 9.54
N THR A 51 5.05 4.83 10.10
CA THR A 51 4.83 3.44 10.46
C THR A 51 4.41 2.64 9.23
N ILE A 52 5.19 1.61 8.87
CA ILE A 52 4.87 0.68 7.78
C ILE A 52 3.67 -0.19 8.18
N THR A 53 2.47 0.34 8.03
CA THR A 53 1.22 -0.42 8.06
C THR A 53 0.87 -0.85 6.64
N VAL A 54 0.73 -2.16 6.41
CA VAL A 54 0.33 -2.70 5.10
C VAL A 54 -1.17 -2.40 4.90
N THR A 55 -1.49 -1.17 4.54
CA THR A 55 -2.84 -0.80 4.09
C THR A 55 -2.96 -1.14 2.61
N VAL A 56 -3.90 -2.01 2.26
CA VAL A 56 -4.23 -2.32 0.85
C VAL A 56 -4.99 -1.13 0.26
N GLY A 57 -4.26 -0.10 -0.14
CA GLY A 57 -4.80 1.05 -0.88
C GLY A 57 -4.98 0.74 -2.36
N GLN A 58 -5.84 1.50 -3.03
CA GLN A 58 -5.86 1.53 -4.49
C GLN A 58 -4.47 1.96 -4.99
N PRO A 59 -3.83 1.19 -5.88
CA PRO A 59 -2.56 1.60 -6.47
C PRO A 59 -2.76 2.92 -7.25
N PRO A 60 -1.76 3.83 -7.24
CA PRO A 60 -1.87 5.09 -7.96
C PRO A 60 -2.09 4.84 -9.46
N PRO A 61 -2.83 5.71 -10.15
CA PRO A 61 -3.06 5.58 -11.58
C PRO A 61 -1.71 5.51 -12.32
N GLY A 62 -1.50 4.43 -13.10
CA GLY A 62 -0.24 4.13 -13.79
C GLY A 62 0.66 3.10 -13.09
N ALA A 63 0.39 2.73 -11.83
CA ALA A 63 1.08 1.62 -11.15
C ALA A 63 0.46 0.23 -11.45
N MET A 64 -0.70 0.20 -12.11
CA MET A 64 -1.35 -1.02 -12.59
C MET A 64 -0.85 -1.35 -14.00
N GLY A 65 0.19 -2.16 -14.10
CA GLY A 65 0.69 -2.65 -15.39
C GLY A 65 1.72 -3.77 -15.23
N LEU A 66 1.70 -4.74 -16.14
CA LEU A 66 2.77 -5.75 -16.26
C LEU A 66 4.11 -5.01 -16.41
N GLY A 67 4.98 -5.10 -15.40
CA GLY A 67 6.30 -4.43 -15.40
C GLY A 67 6.48 -3.29 -14.39
N THR A 68 5.45 -2.91 -13.61
CA THR A 68 5.63 -1.91 -12.53
C THR A 68 6.37 -2.44 -11.32
N GLN A 69 6.48 -3.77 -11.20
CA GLN A 69 7.24 -4.46 -10.15
C GLN A 69 8.59 -5.00 -10.65
N VAL A 70 9.24 -4.34 -11.62
CA VAL A 70 10.61 -4.74 -12.00
C VAL A 70 11.54 -4.44 -10.83
N PRO A 71 12.17 -5.46 -10.21
CA PRO A 71 13.16 -5.20 -9.16
C PRO A 71 14.32 -4.41 -9.77
N VAL A 72 14.47 -3.16 -9.36
CA VAL A 72 15.61 -2.35 -9.77
C VAL A 72 16.82 -2.86 -8.99
N ARG A 73 17.80 -3.45 -9.67
CA ARG A 73 19.09 -3.81 -9.06
C ARG A 73 19.77 -2.51 -8.61
N GLN A 74 19.79 -2.27 -7.30
CA GLN A 74 20.54 -1.14 -6.76
C GLN A 74 22.04 -1.40 -6.95
N PRO A 75 22.78 -0.48 -7.58
CA PRO A 75 24.22 -0.61 -7.67
C PRO A 75 24.86 -0.47 -6.28
N PRO A 76 26.03 -1.09 -6.05
CA PRO A 76 26.77 -0.94 -4.80
C PRO A 76 27.09 0.53 -4.48
N LYS A 77 27.24 0.85 -3.19
CA LYS A 77 27.62 2.20 -2.74
C LYS A 77 28.96 2.61 -3.36
N GLY A 78 28.98 3.76 -4.05
CA GLY A 78 30.18 4.28 -4.71
C GLY A 78 30.40 3.79 -6.14
N TRP A 79 29.50 2.97 -6.70
CA TRP A 79 29.59 2.57 -8.10
C TRP A 79 29.27 3.74 -9.04
N THR A 80 30.21 4.07 -9.93
CA THR A 80 30.04 5.06 -10.99
C THR A 80 29.80 4.38 -12.33
N LYS A 81 28.71 4.76 -13.01
CA LYS A 81 28.38 4.22 -14.34
C LYS A 81 29.47 4.64 -15.35
N PRO A 82 30.02 3.72 -16.16
CA PRO A 82 30.99 4.09 -17.18
C PRO A 82 30.36 4.99 -18.25
N LYS A 83 31.17 5.90 -18.79
CA LYS A 83 30.76 6.78 -19.90
C LYS A 83 30.38 5.91 -21.10
N LYS A 84 29.23 6.21 -21.71
CA LYS A 84 28.81 5.54 -22.94
C LYS A 84 29.88 5.74 -24.02
N PRO A 85 30.29 4.69 -24.75
CA PRO A 85 31.22 4.85 -25.85
C PRO A 85 30.61 5.78 -26.90
N ASP A 86 31.48 6.49 -27.62
CA ASP A 86 31.08 7.36 -28.73
C ASP A 86 30.28 6.52 -29.75
N PRO A 87 29.10 6.97 -30.21
CA PRO A 87 28.33 6.27 -31.24
C PRO A 87 29.15 5.88 -32.48
N MET A 88 30.21 6.63 -32.81
CA MET A 88 31.12 6.37 -33.94
C MET A 88 32.21 5.30 -33.65
N THR A 89 32.28 4.77 -32.43
CA THR A 89 33.24 3.71 -32.05
C THR A 89 32.64 2.30 -32.06
N ARG A 90 31.46 2.12 -32.67
CA ARG A 90 30.70 0.86 -32.58
C ARG A 90 31.11 -0.17 -33.64
N THR A 91 31.92 -1.15 -33.24
CA THR A 91 32.03 -2.47 -33.90
C THR A 91 30.83 -3.38 -33.61
N VAL A 92 29.81 -2.92 -32.85
CA VAL A 92 28.68 -3.77 -32.42
C VAL A 92 27.34 -3.19 -32.85
N LYS A 93 26.65 -3.95 -33.71
CA LYS A 93 25.27 -3.68 -34.19
C LYS A 93 24.33 -3.65 -32.99
N GLY A 94 23.63 -2.54 -32.83
CA GLY A 94 22.73 -2.34 -31.68
C GLY A 94 21.49 -3.19 -31.90
N ARG A 95 21.09 -3.96 -30.89
CA ARG A 95 19.80 -4.66 -30.89
C ARG A 95 18.70 -3.60 -30.94
N GLY A 96 17.99 -3.55 -32.06
CA GLY A 96 16.79 -2.73 -32.19
C GLY A 96 15.79 -3.12 -31.12
N ARG A 97 15.19 -2.11 -30.48
CA ARG A 97 13.92 -2.30 -29.76
C ARG A 97 12.83 -2.45 -30.81
N SER A 98 12.18 -3.61 -30.84
CA SER A 98 10.81 -3.80 -31.33
C SER A 98 9.82 -3.14 -30.38
#